data_AF-A0A2V6LYN7-F1
#
_entry.id   AF-A0A2V6LYN7-F1
#
_cell.length_a   1.000
_cell.length_b   1.000
_cell.length_c   1.000
_cell.angle_alpha   90.00
_cell.angle_beta   90.00
_cell.angle_gamma   90.00
#
_symmetry.space_group_name_H-M   'P 1'
#
loop_
_entity.id
_entity.type
_entity.pdbx_description
1 polymer ?
#
loop_
_entity_poly.entity_id
_entity_poly.type
_entity_poly.pdbx_seq_one_letter_code
_entity_poly.pdbx_strand_id
1 'polypeptide(L)'
;MDELRPSRHRRRARRGLSQRTPPSSRKSSAAIGLKLLNPPQGFILAVGKINKMPVTDNCDQIVVGHRMSIWMSCDHRVIDGALGAVYLKELRHLLENPALLLV
;
A
#
# COMPACT_ATOMS: atom_id res chain seq x y z
N MET A 1 3.88 -18.91 72.75
CA MET A 1 3.48 -20.00 71.85
C MET A 1 2.82 -19.36 70.64
N ASP A 2 3.55 -18.55 69.88
CA ASP A 2 4.65 -18.92 68.96
C ASP A 2 4.13 -19.42 67.61
N GLU A 3 4.77 -18.86 66.59
CA GLU A 3 4.72 -19.12 65.16
C GLU A 3 4.26 -20.52 64.70
N LEU A 4 3.65 -20.62 63.51
CA LEU A 4 4.31 -21.18 62.31
C LEU A 4 3.34 -21.45 61.14
N ARG A 5 3.47 -20.60 60.10
CA ARG A 5 3.47 -20.87 58.63
C ARG A 5 2.27 -21.48 57.86
N PRO A 6 2.19 -21.20 56.54
CA PRO A 6 0.95 -21.16 55.76
C PRO A 6 0.79 -22.32 54.76
N SER A 7 -0.44 -22.74 54.50
CA SER A 7 -0.77 -23.70 53.43
C SER A 7 -1.16 -22.99 52.12
N ARG A 8 -0.21 -23.06 51.19
CA ARG A 8 -0.33 -22.65 49.78
C ARG A 8 -1.47 -23.40 49.08
N HIS A 9 -2.51 -22.69 48.65
CA HIS A 9 -3.27 -23.12 47.46
C HIS A 9 -3.65 -21.95 46.54
N ARG A 10 -2.75 -21.74 45.57
CA ARG A 10 -2.97 -21.26 44.19
C ARG A 10 -4.15 -20.28 43.99
N ARG A 11 -3.91 -18.99 44.26
CA ARG A 11 -4.51 -17.93 43.44
C ARG A 11 -3.86 -17.94 42.06
N ARG A 12 -4.48 -18.63 41.09
CA ARG A 12 -4.21 -18.39 39.67
C ARG A 12 -4.68 -16.98 39.34
N ALA A 13 -3.75 -16.04 39.35
CA ALA A 13 -3.95 -14.73 38.76
C ALA A 13 -4.32 -14.93 37.29
N ARG A 14 -5.60 -14.75 36.94
CA ARG A 14 -6.00 -14.44 35.57
C ARG A 14 -5.42 -13.06 35.26
N ARG A 15 -4.18 -13.02 34.79
CA ARG A 15 -3.65 -11.88 34.04
C ARG A 15 -4.49 -11.81 32.77
N GLY A 16 -5.48 -10.91 32.77
CA GLY A 16 -6.16 -10.47 31.56
C GLY A 16 -5.15 -9.74 30.69
N LEU A 17 -4.35 -10.51 29.95
CA LEU A 17 -3.56 -10.01 28.84
C LEU A 17 -4.54 -9.72 27.71
N SER A 18 -5.22 -8.57 27.80
CA SER A 18 -5.93 -7.97 26.68
C SER A 18 -4.87 -7.59 25.65
N GLN A 19 -4.38 -8.58 24.89
CA GLN A 19 -3.67 -8.35 23.65
C GLN A 19 -4.66 -7.69 22.70
N ARG A 20 -4.74 -6.36 22.76
CA ARG A 20 -5.31 -5.56 21.69
C ARG A 20 -4.37 -5.74 20.52
N THR A 21 -4.66 -6.70 19.65
CA THR A 21 -4.11 -6.70 18.31
C THR A 21 -4.49 -5.36 17.67
N PRO A 22 -3.52 -4.56 17.18
CA PRO A 22 -3.87 -3.34 16.46
C PRO A 22 -4.68 -3.72 15.20
N PRO A 23 -5.75 -2.99 14.85
CA PRO A 23 -6.48 -3.23 13.62
C PRO A 23 -5.66 -2.68 12.45
N SER A 24 -4.64 -3.40 12.00
CA SER A 24 -3.92 -3.10 10.75
C SER A 24 -4.18 -4.16 9.66
N SER A 25 -5.43 -4.61 9.56
CA SER A 25 -5.92 -5.25 8.34
C SER A 25 -6.15 -4.17 7.27
N ARG A 26 -5.07 -3.64 6.68
CA ARG A 26 -5.18 -3.04 5.35
C ARG A 26 -4.92 -4.14 4.35
N LYS A 27 -5.97 -4.90 4.03
CA LYS A 27 -6.01 -5.63 2.75
C LYS A 27 -6.01 -4.58 1.64
N SER A 28 -4.82 -4.09 1.27
CA SER A 28 -4.61 -3.40 0.00
C SER A 28 -4.49 -4.45 -1.11
N SER A 29 -5.46 -5.36 -1.17
CA SER A 29 -5.66 -6.16 -2.37
C SER A 29 -6.47 -5.26 -3.31
N ALA A 30 -5.79 -4.30 -3.92
CA ALA A 30 -6.22 -3.89 -5.25
C ALA A 30 -6.18 -5.19 -6.04
N ALA A 31 -7.34 -5.80 -6.27
CA ALA A 31 -7.42 -6.94 -7.15
C ALA A 31 -6.82 -6.46 -8.47
N ILE A 32 -5.61 -6.94 -8.77
CA ILE A 32 -4.96 -6.78 -10.06
C ILE A 32 -5.79 -7.66 -11.00
N GLY A 33 -7.00 -7.19 -11.32
CA GLY A 33 -7.81 -7.78 -12.36
C GLY A 33 -7.10 -7.45 -13.66
N LEU A 34 -6.58 -8.48 -14.33
CA LEU A 34 -6.29 -8.41 -15.76
C LEU A 34 -7.57 -7.91 -16.43
N LYS A 35 -7.61 -6.61 -16.74
CA LYS A 35 -8.79 -5.99 -17.33
C LYS A 35 -8.88 -6.47 -18.77
N LEU A 36 -10.05 -7.00 -19.12
CA LEU A 36 -10.37 -7.27 -20.51
C LEU A 36 -10.29 -5.95 -21.28
N LEU A 37 -9.36 -5.88 -22.22
CA LEU A 37 -9.26 -4.74 -23.14
C LEU A 37 -10.54 -4.69 -23.97
N ASN A 38 -11.23 -3.55 -24.00
CA ASN A 38 -12.43 -3.38 -24.83
C ASN A 38 -12.00 -2.82 -26.20
N PRO A 39 -12.05 -3.61 -27.28
CA PRO A 39 -11.75 -3.09 -28.62
C PRO A 39 -12.67 -1.90 -28.93
N PRO A 40 -12.19 -0.83 -29.60
CA PRO A 40 -10.91 -0.67 -30.29
C PRO A 40 -9.77 -0.05 -29.44
N GLN A 41 -9.86 -0.08 -28.10
CA GLN A 41 -8.87 0.57 -27.23
C GLN A 41 -7.54 -0.18 -27.25
N GLY A 42 -6.40 0.55 -27.26
CA GLY A 42 -5.06 -0.07 -27.27
C GLY A 42 -4.55 -0.51 -25.90
N PHE A 43 -5.03 0.13 -24.82
CA PHE A 43 -4.70 -0.21 -23.44
C PHE A 43 -5.77 0.31 -22.45
N ILE A 44 -5.74 -0.21 -21.23
CA ILE A 44 -6.54 0.27 -20.09
C ILE A 44 -5.61 0.54 -18.91
N LEU A 45 -5.87 1.65 -18.20
CA LEU A 45 -5.22 1.97 -16.94
C LEU A 45 -6.12 1.61 -15.74
N ALA A 46 -5.49 1.09 -14.69
CA ALA A 46 -6.09 0.91 -13.39
C ALA A 46 -5.33 1.76 -12.37
N VAL A 47 -6.03 2.69 -11.73
CA VAL A 47 -5.46 3.58 -10.72
C VAL A 47 -5.83 3.04 -9.34
N GLY A 48 -4.82 2.79 -8.53
CA GLY A 48 -4.95 2.36 -7.15
C GLY A 48 -5.28 3.52 -6.21
N LYS A 49 -5.72 3.18 -5.01
CA LYS A 49 -5.98 4.15 -3.95
C LYS A 49 -4.71 4.90 -3.55
N ILE A 50 -4.84 6.21 -3.32
CA ILE A 50 -3.79 7.02 -2.71
C ILE A 50 -3.68 6.68 -1.22
N ASN A 51 -2.49 6.30 -0.78
CA ASN A 51 -2.20 5.94 0.60
C ASN A 51 -1.06 6.82 1.15
N LYS A 52 -1.16 7.20 2.43
CA LYS A 52 -0.07 7.83 3.18
C LYS A 52 0.96 6.76 3.56
N MET A 53 2.21 6.96 3.17
CA MET A 53 3.33 6.04 3.40
C MET A 53 4.58 6.84 3.77
N PRO A 54 5.52 6.27 4.56
CA PRO A 54 6.82 6.90 4.76
C PRO A 54 7.58 6.96 3.43
N VAL A 55 8.09 8.13 3.09
CA VAL A 55 8.93 8.38 1.91
C VAL A 55 10.12 9.22 2.32
N THR A 56 11.21 9.11 1.57
CA THR A 56 12.38 9.96 1.75
C THR A 56 12.20 11.26 0.94
N ASP A 57 12.47 12.40 1.56
CA ASP A 57 12.51 13.70 0.88
C ASP A 57 13.86 13.96 0.19
N ASN A 58 14.01 15.13 -0.43
CA ASN A 58 15.24 15.52 -1.12
C ASN A 58 16.43 15.75 -0.16
N CYS A 59 16.18 15.89 1.14
CA CYS A 59 17.17 16.07 2.19
C CYS A 59 17.50 14.75 2.92
N ASP A 60 17.09 13.61 2.36
CA ASP A 60 17.27 12.27 2.92
C ASP A 60 16.53 12.04 4.26
N GLN A 61 15.45 12.79 4.52
CA GLN A 61 14.63 12.65 5.73
C GLN A 61 13.37 11.81 5.46
N ILE A 62 12.97 10.98 6.43
CA ILE A 62 11.74 10.19 6.33
C ILE A 62 10.55 11.09 6.69
N VAL A 63 9.71 11.36 5.69
CA VAL A 63 8.49 12.16 5.81
C VAL A 63 7.26 11.34 5.42
N VAL A 64 6.06 11.79 5.79
CA VAL A 64 4.82 11.17 5.33
C VAL A 64 4.47 11.68 3.93
N GLY A 65 4.57 10.79 2.94
CA GLY A 65 4.21 11.08 1.55
C GLY A 65 2.92 10.40 1.11
N HIS A 66 2.37 10.87 -0.01
CA HIS A 66 1.27 10.22 -0.70
C HIS A 66 1.81 9.35 -1.83
N ARG A 67 1.45 8.07 -1.84
CA ARG A 67 1.79 7.13 -2.92
C ARG A 67 0.53 6.51 -3.48
N MET A 68 0.51 6.31 -4.80
CA MET A 68 -0.50 5.55 -5.50
C MET A 68 0.17 4.61 -6.49
N SER A 69 -0.50 3.51 -6.79
CA SER A 69 -0.07 2.55 -7.80
C SER A 69 -0.90 2.75 -9.06
N ILE A 70 -0.27 2.67 -10.22
CA ILE A 70 -0.95 2.65 -11.52
C ILE A 70 -0.51 1.37 -12.22
N TRP A 71 -1.47 0.65 -12.79
CA TRP A 71 -1.23 -0.52 -13.63
C TRP A 71 -1.75 -0.25 -15.03
N MET A 72 -1.06 -0.80 -16.03
CA MET A 72 -1.46 -0.75 -17.42
C MET A 72 -1.60 -2.17 -17.96
N SER A 73 -2.72 -2.45 -18.61
CA SER A 73 -2.90 -3.65 -19.43
C SER A 73 -3.02 -3.19 -20.89
N CYS A 74 -2.27 -3.81 -21.79
CA CYS A 74 -2.20 -3.41 -23.19
C CYS A 74 -2.23 -4.61 -24.13
N ASP A 75 -2.67 -4.39 -25.37
CA ASP A 75 -2.48 -5.36 -26.44
C ASP A 75 -1.01 -5.36 -26.87
N HIS A 76 -0.28 -6.43 -26.52
CA HIS A 76 1.14 -6.55 -26.84
C HIS A 76 1.47 -6.63 -28.33
N ARG A 77 0.47 -6.82 -29.20
CA ARG A 77 0.66 -6.73 -30.65
C ARG A 77 0.89 -5.30 -31.11
N VAL A 78 0.41 -4.32 -30.34
CA VAL A 78 0.45 -2.89 -30.66
C VAL A 78 1.44 -2.15 -29.75
N ILE A 79 1.51 -2.54 -28.46
CA ILE A 79 2.32 -1.86 -27.45
C ILE A 79 3.28 -2.87 -26.81
N ASP A 80 4.58 -2.67 -27.02
CA ASP A 80 5.60 -3.42 -26.30
C ASP A 80 5.80 -2.90 -24.86
N GLY A 81 6.46 -3.71 -24.04
CA GLY A 81 6.71 -3.36 -22.63
C GLY A 81 7.62 -2.15 -22.42
N ALA A 82 8.55 -1.87 -23.34
CA ALA A 82 9.49 -0.75 -23.23
C ALA A 82 8.76 0.58 -23.49
N LEU A 83 7.97 0.64 -24.57
CA LEU A 83 7.11 1.79 -24.87
C LEU A 83 6.11 2.03 -23.73
N GLY A 84 5.50 0.96 -23.20
CA GLY A 84 4.59 1.07 -22.07
C GLY A 84 5.26 1.59 -20.79
N ALA A 85 6.49 1.18 -20.52
CA ALA A 85 7.27 1.68 -19.39
C ALA A 85 7.63 3.16 -19.54
N VAL A 86 8.02 3.59 -20.74
CA VAL A 86 8.28 5.01 -21.05
C VAL A 86 7.02 5.84 -20.84
N TYR A 87 5.88 5.38 -21.37
CA TYR A 87 4.59 6.05 -21.18
C TYR A 87 4.23 6.19 -19.70
N LEU A 88 4.33 5.13 -18.90
CA LEU A 88 4.02 5.17 -17.47
C LEU A 88 4.97 6.08 -16.68
N LYS A 89 6.25 6.19 -17.12
CA LYS A 89 7.22 7.09 -16.52
C LYS A 89 6.87 8.55 -16.78
N GLU A 90 6.50 8.89 -18.02
CA GLU A 90 6.05 10.25 -18.36
C GLU A 90 4.72 10.59 -17.69
N LEU A 91 3.77 9.66 -17.68
CA LEU A 91 2.51 9.83 -16.94
C LEU A 91 2.77 10.12 -15.47
N ARG A 92 3.68 9.37 -14.83
CA ARG A 92 4.09 9.63 -13.46
C ARG A 92 4.67 11.04 -13.31
N HIS A 93 5.54 11.46 -14.22
CA HIS A 93 6.17 12.78 -14.17
C HIS A 93 5.14 13.91 -14.24
N LEU A 94 4.16 13.80 -15.13
CA LEU A 94 3.05 14.77 -15.27
C LEU A 94 2.15 14.79 -14.02
N LEU A 95 1.86 13.63 -13.44
CA LEU A 95 1.02 13.55 -12.23
C LEU A 95 1.74 14.07 -10.97
N GLU A 96 3.06 13.89 -10.89
CA GLU A 96 3.89 14.47 -9.83
C GLU A 96 4.09 15.99 -10.00
N ASN A 97 3.96 16.52 -11.23
CA ASN A 97 4.15 17.93 -11.58
C ASN A 97 2.97 18.46 -12.43
N PRO A 98 1.79 18.68 -11.84
CA PRO A 98 0.56 18.98 -12.59
C PRO A 98 0.61 20.29 -13.39
N ALA A 99 1.51 21.22 -13.06
CA ALA A 99 1.71 22.45 -13.82
C ALA A 99 2.13 22.19 -15.28
N LEU A 100 2.79 21.06 -15.55
CA LEU A 100 3.19 20.66 -16.91
C LEU A 100 2.00 20.33 -17.83
N LEU A 101 0.80 20.12 -17.27
CA LEU A 101 -0.42 19.86 -18.05
C LEU A 101 -1.13 21.14 -18.52
N LEU A 102 -0.71 22.33 -18.06
CA LEU A 102 -1.41 23.61 -18.29
C LEU A 102 -0.78 24.47 -19.40
N VAL A 103 0.16 23.93 -20.17
CA VAL A 103 0.79 24.63 -21.31
C VAL A 103 -0.13 24.68 -22.53
#